data_AF-A0A8K0QF98-F1
#
_entry.id   AF-A0A8K0QF98-F1
#
_cell.length_a   1.000
_cell.length_b   1.000
_cell.length_c   1.000
_cell.angle_alpha   90.00
_cell.angle_beta   90.00
_cell.angle_gamma   90.00
#
_symmetry.space_group_name_H-M   'P 1'
#
loop_
_entity.id
_entity.type
_entity.pdbx_description
1 polymer ?
#
loop_
_entity_poly.entity_id
_entity_poly.type
_entity_poly.pdbx_seq_one_letter_code
_entity_poly.pdbx_strand_id
1 'polypeptide(L)'
;MNHPQFRPKLAFTNKPLNFLPKAKTSAMFKDAFKLRTIILIGAIMQIPLCAILPIRYAIIPALALLLSSIITTISQARKPESNNFMNHIVTGRSSAQVPSTSTASLGRFSSQPAEAPIVVFNIGSQFNHPLGILAPGVKDLGERFLALKRDLLNRREEFGLLGVSSFIGNEQASNNTSMLTCFFRDVESLHRFAHEPMHREVVGWFDSKKYPHIGVYHETFCVPAKNYETVYLNCRPVLLGRAAVEMSSQKAEPEWANCLVNADTPLLKTQYSRLSRYETGKPKENE
;
A
#
# COMPACT_ATOMS: atom_id res chain seq x y z
N MET A 1 28.08 -26.26 -1.60
CA MET A 1 28.21 -25.27 -0.51
C MET A 1 26.82 -24.78 -0.14
N ASN A 2 26.42 -24.80 1.13
CA ASN A 2 25.13 -24.26 1.56
C ASN A 2 25.15 -22.74 1.42
N HIS A 3 24.55 -22.20 0.35
CA HIS A 3 24.40 -20.76 0.23
C HIS A 3 23.51 -20.26 1.38
N PRO A 4 23.95 -19.27 2.17
CA PRO A 4 23.16 -18.76 3.27
C PRO A 4 21.91 -18.06 2.72
N GLN A 5 20.74 -18.51 3.16
CA GLN A 5 19.45 -17.93 2.79
C GLN A 5 19.33 -16.49 3.29
N PHE A 6 18.53 -15.69 2.60
CA PHE A 6 18.23 -14.35 3.10
C PHE A 6 17.49 -14.40 4.43
N ARG A 7 17.94 -13.57 5.38
CA ARG A 7 17.36 -13.52 6.72
C ARG A 7 16.13 -12.61 6.72
N PRO A 8 14.94 -13.07 7.16
CA PRO A 8 13.76 -12.23 7.24
C PRO A 8 13.96 -11.08 8.24
N LYS A 9 13.35 -9.93 7.94
CA LYS A 9 13.32 -8.76 8.84
C LYS A 9 12.14 -8.79 9.82
N LEU A 10 11.10 -9.53 9.50
CA LEU A 10 9.89 -9.66 10.29
C LEU A 10 9.65 -11.14 10.64
N ALA A 11 9.12 -11.38 11.84
CA ALA A 11 8.78 -12.72 12.28
C ALA A 11 7.67 -13.32 11.41
N PHE A 12 7.68 -14.64 11.28
CA PHE A 12 6.55 -15.37 10.69
C PHE A 12 5.31 -15.24 11.57
N THR A 13 4.14 -15.31 10.93
CA THR A 13 2.85 -15.03 11.58
C THR A 13 1.79 -16.01 11.10
N ASN A 14 0.70 -16.18 11.84
CA ASN A 14 -0.40 -17.06 11.43
C ASN A 14 -1.34 -16.43 10.39
N LYS A 15 -1.14 -15.15 10.08
CA LYS A 15 -1.92 -14.40 9.09
C LYS A 15 -1.06 -13.29 8.51
N PRO A 16 -1.37 -12.79 7.31
CA PRO A 16 -0.62 -11.68 6.74
C PRO A 16 -0.59 -10.45 7.66
N LEU A 17 0.61 -9.88 7.85
CA LEU A 17 0.78 -8.65 8.62
C LEU A 17 -0.01 -7.50 8.00
N ASN A 18 -0.73 -6.78 8.85
CA ASN A 18 -1.46 -5.58 8.45
C ASN A 18 -0.79 -4.35 9.04
N PHE A 19 -0.38 -3.43 8.17
CA PHE A 19 0.24 -2.17 8.55
C PHE A 19 -0.67 -0.98 8.24
N LEU A 20 -1.98 -1.07 8.48
CA LEU A 20 -2.87 0.08 8.33
C LEU A 20 -2.62 1.09 9.48
N PRO A 21 -2.71 2.40 9.24
CA PRO A 21 -2.74 3.37 10.32
C PRO A 21 -3.94 3.09 11.26
N LYS A 22 -3.75 3.26 12.58
CA LYS A 22 -4.85 3.13 13.55
C LYS A 22 -5.95 4.20 13.34
N ALA A 23 -5.58 5.38 12.84
CA ALA A 23 -6.51 6.46 12.53
C ALA A 23 -7.03 6.32 11.09
N LYS A 24 -8.27 5.85 10.93
CA LYS A 24 -8.93 5.64 9.62
C LYS A 24 -9.77 6.82 9.13
N THR A 25 -10.05 7.81 9.99
CA THR A 25 -11.17 8.74 9.78
C THR A 25 -10.78 10.12 9.22
N SER A 26 -9.53 10.57 9.32
CA SER A 26 -9.15 11.95 8.96
C SER A 26 -8.73 12.15 7.50
N ALA A 27 -8.21 11.12 6.82
CA ALA A 27 -7.67 11.26 5.46
C ALA A 27 -8.78 11.58 4.45
N MET A 28 -9.91 10.87 4.51
CA MET A 28 -10.99 11.02 3.53
C MET A 28 -11.60 12.42 3.55
N PHE A 29 -11.79 13.04 4.73
CA PHE A 29 -12.33 14.41 4.83
C PHE A 29 -11.33 15.47 4.38
N LYS A 30 -10.05 15.32 4.76
CA LYS A 30 -8.97 16.24 4.36
C LYS A 30 -8.79 16.24 2.84
N ASP A 31 -8.86 15.07 2.21
CA ASP A 31 -8.60 14.92 0.79
C ASP A 31 -9.85 15.18 -0.07
N ALA A 32 -11.05 15.23 0.54
CA ALA A 32 -12.30 15.55 -0.13
C ALA A 32 -12.44 17.03 -0.53
N PHE A 33 -11.81 17.93 0.23
CA PHE A 33 -12.02 19.38 0.10
C PHE A 33 -10.69 20.10 -0.12
N LYS A 34 -10.73 21.14 -0.96
CA LYS A 34 -9.59 22.04 -1.14
C LYS A 34 -9.23 22.68 0.22
N LEU A 35 -7.95 22.95 0.45
CA LEU A 35 -7.48 23.62 1.66
C LEU A 35 -8.25 24.93 1.95
N ARG A 36 -8.49 25.74 0.91
CA ARG A 36 -9.31 26.96 1.00
C ARG A 36 -10.71 26.67 1.56
N THR A 37 -11.36 25.61 1.06
CA THR A 37 -12.70 25.21 1.51
C THR A 37 -12.69 24.77 2.97
N ILE A 38 -11.68 23.99 3.40
CA ILE A 38 -11.54 23.56 4.80
C ILE A 38 -11.36 24.78 5.73
N ILE A 39 -10.53 25.75 5.34
CA ILE A 39 -10.32 27.00 6.10
C ILE A 39 -11.63 27.80 6.19
N LEU A 40 -12.35 27.95 5.07
CA LEU A 40 -13.62 28.69 5.05
C LEU A 40 -14.71 28.00 5.87
N ILE A 41 -14.79 26.67 5.85
CA ILE A 41 -15.71 25.90 6.72
C ILE A 41 -15.39 26.20 8.18
N GLY A 42 -14.11 26.14 8.58
CA GLY A 42 -13.70 26.48 9.93
C GLY A 42 -14.05 27.91 10.32
N ALA A 43 -13.84 28.88 9.43
CA ALA A 43 -14.20 30.28 9.65
C ALA A 43 -15.72 30.46 9.82
N ILE A 44 -16.54 29.84 8.96
CA ILE A 44 -18.00 29.87 9.04
C ILE A 44 -18.49 29.22 10.33
N MET A 45 -17.87 28.13 10.79
CA MET A 45 -18.18 27.51 12.09
C MET A 45 -17.79 28.41 13.28
N GLN A 46 -16.75 29.23 13.14
CA GLN A 46 -16.29 30.14 14.19
C GLN A 46 -17.17 31.39 14.35
N ILE A 47 -17.80 31.87 13.27
CA ILE A 47 -18.69 33.04 13.30
C ILE A 47 -19.84 32.92 14.31
N PRO A 48 -20.67 31.84 14.31
CA PRO A 48 -21.76 31.71 15.29
C PRO A 48 -21.25 31.55 16.72
N LEU A 49 -20.07 30.95 16.93
CA LEU A 49 -19.45 30.92 18.27
C LEU A 49 -19.16 32.34 18.77
N CYS A 50 -18.61 33.20 17.91
CA CYS A 50 -18.35 34.61 18.24
C CYS A 50 -19.63 35.45 18.37
N ALA A 51 -20.72 35.07 17.69
CA ALA A 51 -22.01 35.77 17.77
C ALA A 51 -22.81 35.41 19.04
N ILE A 52 -22.73 34.16 19.50
CA ILE A 52 -23.50 33.64 20.64
C ILE A 52 -22.72 33.79 21.96
N LEU A 53 -21.40 33.59 21.95
CA LEU A 53 -20.57 33.58 23.15
C LEU A 53 -19.71 34.84 23.25
N PRO A 54 -19.43 35.35 24.47
CA PRO A 54 -18.39 36.35 24.66
C PRO A 54 -17.07 35.88 24.04
N ILE A 55 -16.35 36.80 23.39
CA ILE A 55 -15.15 36.48 22.59
C ILE A 55 -14.12 35.62 23.34
N ARG A 56 -13.96 35.84 24.65
CA ARG A 56 -13.08 35.07 25.54
C ARG A 56 -13.41 33.57 25.59
N TYR A 57 -14.67 33.19 25.39
CA TYR A 57 -15.11 31.79 25.35
C TYR A 57 -15.18 31.26 23.90
N ALA A 58 -15.53 32.11 22.93
CA ALA A 58 -15.62 31.73 21.52
C ALA A 58 -14.28 31.24 20.95
N ILE A 59 -13.15 31.80 21.40
CA ILE A 59 -11.81 31.41 20.94
C ILE A 59 -11.28 30.09 21.53
N ILE A 60 -11.87 29.61 22.64
CA ILE A 60 -11.35 28.48 23.40
C ILE A 60 -11.23 27.20 22.56
N PRO A 61 -12.23 26.80 21.75
CA PRO A 61 -12.12 25.58 20.95
C PRO A 61 -10.97 25.61 19.94
N ALA A 62 -10.80 26.73 19.23
CA ALA A 62 -9.73 26.89 18.25
C ALA A 62 -8.35 26.87 18.91
N LEU A 63 -8.19 27.58 20.03
CA LEU A 63 -6.95 27.57 20.81
C LEU A 63 -6.65 26.19 21.42
N ALA A 64 -7.66 25.48 21.93
CA ALA A 64 -7.49 24.14 22.48
C ALA A 64 -7.04 23.12 21.41
N LEU A 65 -7.63 23.18 20.21
CA LEU A 65 -7.22 22.34 19.08
C LEU A 65 -5.79 22.66 18.62
N LEU A 66 -5.45 23.95 18.49
CA LEU A 66 -4.10 24.38 18.13
C LEU A 66 -3.08 23.94 19.18
N LEU A 67 -3.37 24.17 20.47
CA LEU A 67 -2.50 23.78 21.57
C LEU A 67 -2.34 22.26 21.64
N SER A 68 -3.42 21.50 21.48
CA SER A 68 -3.37 20.03 21.40
C SER A 68 -2.47 19.55 20.25
N SER A 69 -2.59 20.18 19.07
CA SER A 69 -1.73 19.88 17.92
C SER A 69 -0.26 20.19 18.22
N ILE A 70 0.04 21.36 18.81
CA ILE A 70 1.40 21.77 19.15
C ILE A 70 2.00 20.82 20.21
N ILE A 71 1.26 20.55 21.29
CA ILE A 71 1.70 19.63 22.35
C ILE A 71 1.96 18.23 21.77
N THR A 72 1.06 17.73 20.93
CA THR A 72 1.22 16.43 20.28
C THR A 72 2.47 16.41 19.40
N THR A 73 2.68 17.42 18.56
CA THR A 73 3.87 17.52 17.70
C THR A 73 5.16 17.61 18.52
N ILE A 74 5.20 18.45 19.56
CA ILE A 74 6.37 18.57 20.44
C ILE A 74 6.65 17.24 21.16
N SER A 75 5.60 16.57 21.66
CA SER A 75 5.71 15.27 22.32
C SER A 75 6.31 14.23 21.37
N GLN A 76 5.78 14.13 20.14
CA GLN A 76 6.25 13.18 19.12
C GLN A 76 7.68 13.50 18.63
N ALA A 77 8.04 14.78 18.54
CA ALA A 77 9.38 15.20 18.13
C ALA A 77 10.43 14.92 19.21
N ARG A 78 10.08 15.06 20.49
CA ARG A 78 11.01 14.87 21.62
C ARG A 78 11.11 13.42 22.11
N LYS A 79 10.04 12.64 21.99
CA LYS A 79 9.97 11.25 22.46
C LYS A 79 9.64 10.34 21.27
N PRO A 80 10.64 9.70 20.62
CA PRO A 80 10.40 8.80 19.50
C PRO A 80 9.39 7.68 19.81
N GLU A 81 9.29 7.24 21.07
CA GLU A 81 8.34 6.22 21.52
C GLU A 81 6.86 6.70 21.51
N SER A 82 6.61 8.00 21.65
CA SER A 82 5.26 8.57 21.52
C SER A 82 4.92 8.91 20.06
N ASN A 83 5.91 8.83 19.17
CA ASN A 83 5.75 9.13 17.76
C ASN A 83 5.05 7.98 17.03
N ASN A 84 3.75 8.16 16.80
CA ASN A 84 2.96 7.20 16.04
C ASN A 84 3.45 7.00 14.59
N PHE A 85 4.25 7.91 14.03
CA PHE A 85 4.88 7.74 12.71
C PHE A 85 6.00 6.69 12.72
N MET A 86 6.58 6.38 13.88
CA MET A 86 7.59 5.32 14.04
C MET A 86 6.97 3.91 14.14
N ASN A 87 5.65 3.81 14.23
CA ASN A 87 4.95 2.53 14.30
C ASN A 87 5.20 1.69 13.04
N HIS A 88 5.65 0.45 13.26
CA HIS A 88 5.97 -0.52 12.21
C HIS A 88 7.11 -0.13 11.27
N ILE A 89 7.96 0.83 11.64
CA ILE A 89 9.19 1.09 10.90
C ILE A 89 10.11 -0.12 11.03
N VAL A 90 10.54 -0.68 9.89
CA VAL A 90 11.58 -1.69 9.83
C VAL A 90 12.92 -0.97 9.71
N THR A 91 13.73 -1.04 10.77
CA THR A 91 15.00 -0.32 10.85
C THR A 91 16.11 -1.00 10.05
N GLY A 92 17.03 -0.17 9.55
CA GLY A 92 18.15 -0.59 8.72
C GLY A 92 17.74 -0.89 7.27
N ARG A 93 18.70 -1.38 6.49
CA ARG A 93 18.49 -1.69 5.07
C ARG A 93 17.73 -3.01 4.91
N SER A 94 16.76 -3.00 4.03
CA SER A 94 16.00 -4.18 3.64
C SER A 94 15.66 -4.16 2.16
N SER A 95 15.38 -5.34 1.63
CA SER A 95 14.95 -5.57 0.26
C SER A 95 13.80 -6.56 0.30
N ALA A 96 12.83 -6.41 -0.60
CA ALA A 96 11.75 -7.36 -0.78
C ALA A 96 12.20 -8.50 -1.69
N GLN A 97 12.16 -9.72 -1.17
CA GLN A 97 12.45 -10.97 -1.85
C GLN A 97 11.24 -11.89 -1.66
N VAL A 98 10.63 -12.35 -2.74
CA VAL A 98 9.48 -13.24 -2.67
C VAL A 98 9.99 -14.62 -2.25
N PRO A 99 9.48 -15.22 -1.16
CA PRO A 99 9.86 -16.57 -0.77
C PRO A 99 9.56 -17.58 -1.89
N SER A 100 10.40 -18.61 -2.00
CA SER A 100 10.20 -19.65 -3.00
C SER A 100 9.00 -20.51 -2.61
N THR A 101 8.13 -20.77 -3.59
CA THR A 101 6.94 -21.62 -3.46
C THR A 101 7.18 -23.04 -3.99
N SER A 102 8.40 -23.36 -4.44
CA SER A 102 8.73 -24.70 -4.94
C SER A 102 8.67 -25.72 -3.81
N THR A 103 8.16 -26.92 -4.08
CA THR A 103 8.02 -28.01 -3.10
C THR A 103 9.34 -28.42 -2.43
N ALA A 104 10.49 -28.17 -3.06
CA ALA A 104 11.82 -28.47 -2.51
C ALA A 104 12.37 -27.39 -1.56
N SER A 105 11.84 -26.16 -1.63
CA SER A 105 12.29 -24.98 -0.87
C SER A 105 11.14 -24.28 -0.13
N LEU A 106 9.97 -24.92 -0.05
CA LEU A 106 8.76 -24.39 0.54
C LEU A 106 9.06 -23.91 1.97
N GLY A 107 8.75 -22.65 2.24
CA GLY A 107 8.99 -22.05 3.54
C GLY A 107 10.38 -21.45 3.75
N ARG A 108 11.16 -21.22 2.69
CA ARG A 108 12.48 -20.56 2.79
C ARG A 108 12.65 -19.42 1.79
N PHE A 109 13.40 -18.40 2.20
CA PHE A 109 13.88 -17.40 1.27
C PHE A 109 14.98 -18.00 0.41
N SER A 110 15.00 -17.62 -0.87
CA SER A 110 16.11 -17.92 -1.75
C SER A 110 17.42 -17.36 -1.22
N SER A 111 18.53 -17.93 -1.67
CA SER A 111 19.85 -17.30 -1.59
C SER A 111 20.14 -16.40 -2.80
N GLN A 112 19.28 -16.37 -3.82
CA GLN A 112 19.44 -15.57 -5.02
C GLN A 112 18.48 -14.37 -5.04
N PRO A 113 18.97 -13.17 -5.36
CA PRO A 113 18.11 -11.99 -5.53
C PRO A 113 17.09 -12.18 -6.65
N ALA A 114 15.88 -11.68 -6.43
CA ALA A 114 14.81 -11.58 -7.41
C ALA A 114 14.47 -12.92 -8.12
N GLU A 115 14.59 -14.06 -7.42
CA GLU A 115 14.45 -15.38 -8.04
C GLU A 115 13.04 -15.67 -8.60
N ALA A 116 11.99 -15.13 -7.99
CA ALA A 116 10.61 -15.31 -8.46
C ALA A 116 10.17 -14.14 -9.36
N PRO A 117 9.45 -14.38 -10.46
CA PRO A 117 8.82 -13.30 -11.21
C PRO A 117 7.72 -12.62 -10.39
N ILE A 118 7.34 -11.41 -10.81
CA ILE A 118 6.20 -10.69 -10.22
C ILE A 118 5.40 -10.00 -11.33
N VAL A 119 4.11 -9.77 -11.05
CA VAL A 119 3.27 -8.87 -11.83
C VAL A 119 2.88 -7.68 -10.96
N VAL A 120 3.11 -6.47 -11.46
CA VAL A 120 2.67 -5.22 -10.82
C VAL A 120 1.44 -4.73 -11.56
N PHE A 121 0.31 -4.69 -10.86
CA PHE A 121 -0.96 -4.21 -11.38
C PHE A 121 -1.37 -2.93 -10.67
N ASN A 122 -1.19 -1.80 -11.34
CA ASN A 122 -1.74 -0.52 -10.88
C ASN A 122 -3.18 -0.44 -11.35
N ILE A 123 -4.10 -0.12 -10.46
CA ILE A 123 -5.50 0.13 -10.81
C ILE A 123 -6.00 1.32 -10.02
N GLY A 124 -6.69 2.23 -10.67
CA GLY A 124 -7.13 3.45 -10.04
C GLY A 124 -8.35 4.07 -10.67
N SER A 125 -8.84 5.10 -9.99
CA SER A 125 -9.95 5.93 -10.44
C SER A 125 -9.57 7.40 -10.33
N GLN A 126 -10.08 8.20 -11.25
CA GLN A 126 -9.91 9.65 -11.30
C GLN A 126 -11.29 10.32 -11.37
N PHE A 127 -11.55 11.30 -10.50
CA PHE A 127 -12.82 12.04 -10.52
C PHE A 127 -12.62 13.45 -11.09
N ASN A 128 -13.07 13.66 -12.32
CA ASN A 128 -12.94 14.89 -13.09
C ASN A 128 -14.12 15.86 -12.89
N HIS A 129 -14.82 15.74 -11.76
CA HIS A 129 -15.96 16.58 -11.39
C HIS A 129 -15.57 17.63 -10.33
N PRO A 130 -16.13 18.86 -10.34
CA PRO A 130 -15.84 19.89 -9.34
C PRO A 130 -16.13 19.48 -7.89
N LEU A 131 -17.11 18.59 -7.69
CA LEU A 131 -17.45 18.01 -6.38
C LEU A 131 -16.52 16.86 -5.95
N GLY A 132 -15.60 16.44 -6.83
CA GLY A 132 -14.63 15.37 -6.56
C GLY A 132 -15.27 14.08 -6.05
N ILE A 133 -14.88 13.64 -4.86
CA ILE A 133 -15.40 12.40 -4.27
C ILE A 133 -16.91 12.44 -3.98
N LEU A 134 -17.51 13.63 -3.92
CA LEU A 134 -18.96 13.82 -3.72
C LEU A 134 -19.74 13.82 -5.04
N ALA A 135 -19.08 13.58 -6.18
CA ALA A 135 -19.74 13.57 -7.47
C ALA A 135 -20.67 12.35 -7.63
N PRO A 136 -21.74 12.47 -8.45
CA PRO A 136 -22.64 11.36 -8.73
C PRO A 136 -21.89 10.11 -9.21
N GLY A 137 -22.26 8.93 -8.71
CA GLY A 137 -21.64 7.65 -9.09
C GLY A 137 -20.31 7.31 -8.39
N VAL A 138 -19.64 8.27 -7.73
CA VAL A 138 -18.36 8.01 -7.06
C VAL A 138 -18.53 7.13 -5.82
N LYS A 139 -19.60 7.34 -5.05
CA LYS A 139 -19.93 6.49 -3.89
C LYS A 139 -20.13 5.04 -4.31
N ASP A 140 -20.98 4.81 -5.31
CA ASP A 140 -21.30 3.45 -5.80
C ASP A 140 -20.06 2.74 -6.35
N LEU A 141 -19.22 3.47 -7.12
CA LEU A 141 -17.95 2.94 -7.61
C LEU A 141 -17.01 2.60 -6.45
N GLY A 142 -16.90 3.49 -5.46
CA GLY A 142 -16.06 3.29 -4.28
C GLY A 142 -16.47 2.07 -3.46
N GLU A 143 -17.77 1.87 -3.24
CA GLU A 143 -18.30 0.70 -2.53
C GLU A 143 -17.99 -0.61 -3.28
N ARG A 144 -18.19 -0.65 -4.60
CA ARG A 144 -17.85 -1.80 -5.44
C ARG A 144 -16.35 -2.09 -5.46
N PHE A 145 -15.53 -1.05 -5.60
CA PHE A 145 -14.07 -1.17 -5.60
C PHE A 145 -13.53 -1.66 -4.24
N LEU A 146 -14.10 -1.17 -3.14
CA LEU A 146 -13.78 -1.67 -1.79
C LEU A 146 -14.20 -3.12 -1.60
N ALA A 147 -15.34 -3.53 -2.17
CA ALA A 147 -15.81 -4.90 -2.13
C ALA A 147 -14.87 -5.83 -2.90
N LEU A 148 -14.48 -5.46 -4.13
CA LEU A 148 -13.48 -6.20 -4.94
C LEU A 148 -12.13 -6.32 -4.21
N LYS A 149 -11.64 -5.22 -3.64
CA LYS A 149 -10.40 -5.23 -2.85
C LYS A 149 -10.51 -6.18 -1.65
N ARG A 150 -11.65 -6.22 -0.97
CA ARG A 150 -11.87 -7.13 0.18
C ARG A 150 -11.88 -8.59 -0.27
N ASP A 151 -12.57 -8.91 -1.37
CA ASP A 151 -12.59 -10.27 -1.92
C ASP A 151 -11.19 -10.73 -2.31
N LEU A 152 -10.47 -9.88 -3.06
CA LEU A 152 -9.08 -10.13 -3.46
C LEU A 152 -8.14 -10.39 -2.27
N LEU A 153 -8.29 -9.65 -1.17
CA LEU A 153 -7.49 -9.85 0.05
C LEU A 153 -7.89 -11.13 0.81
N ASN A 154 -9.16 -11.50 0.83
CA ASN A 154 -9.66 -12.69 1.52
C ASN A 154 -9.25 -13.97 0.78
N ARG A 155 -9.27 -13.94 -0.55
CA ARG A 155 -8.93 -15.06 -1.44
C ARG A 155 -7.54 -14.90 -2.05
N ARG A 156 -6.63 -14.27 -1.30
CA ARG A 156 -5.31 -13.87 -1.79
C ARG A 156 -4.48 -15.03 -2.34
N GLU A 157 -4.52 -16.22 -1.72
CA GLU A 157 -3.78 -17.38 -2.22
C GLU A 157 -4.40 -17.92 -3.51
N GLU A 158 -5.73 -17.98 -3.57
CA GLU A 158 -6.47 -18.39 -4.77
C GLU A 158 -6.14 -17.47 -5.95
N PHE A 159 -6.00 -16.18 -5.72
CA PHE A 159 -5.65 -15.20 -6.77
C PHE A 159 -4.15 -14.90 -6.86
N GLY A 160 -3.28 -15.65 -6.18
CA GLY A 160 -1.82 -15.43 -6.25
C GLY A 160 -1.38 -14.02 -5.85
N LEU A 161 -2.14 -13.33 -5.00
CA LEU A 161 -1.87 -11.98 -4.55
C LEU A 161 -0.79 -11.96 -3.47
N LEU A 162 0.32 -11.28 -3.77
CA LEU A 162 1.44 -11.07 -2.87
C LEU A 162 1.17 -9.90 -1.90
N GLY A 163 0.61 -8.80 -2.39
CA GLY A 163 0.32 -7.64 -1.54
C GLY A 163 -0.37 -6.49 -2.27
N VAL A 164 -0.93 -5.57 -1.49
CA VAL A 164 -1.62 -4.36 -2.00
C VAL A 164 -1.14 -3.14 -1.22
N SER A 165 -0.83 -2.07 -1.94
CA SER A 165 -0.62 -0.72 -1.38
C SER A 165 -1.63 0.25 -1.98
N SER A 166 -2.01 1.27 -1.21
CA SER A 166 -3.00 2.27 -1.62
C SER A 166 -2.37 3.65 -1.57
N PHE A 167 -2.62 4.44 -2.62
CA PHE A 167 -2.11 5.79 -2.78
C PHE A 167 -3.26 6.73 -3.20
N ILE A 168 -3.18 7.97 -2.75
CA ILE A 168 -4.02 9.07 -3.21
C ILE A 168 -3.10 10.06 -3.94
N GLY A 169 -3.48 10.43 -5.15
CA GLY A 169 -2.74 11.37 -5.98
C GLY A 169 -2.92 12.80 -5.51
N ASN A 170 -1.87 13.60 -5.65
CA ASN A 170 -1.85 15.04 -5.31
C ASN A 170 -1.50 15.91 -6.54
N GLU A 171 -1.75 15.39 -7.75
CA GLU A 171 -1.38 16.07 -9.01
C GLU A 171 -2.40 17.12 -9.46
N GLN A 172 -3.63 17.06 -8.94
CA GLN A 172 -4.68 18.03 -9.23
C GLN A 172 -5.15 18.68 -7.94
N ALA A 173 -5.66 19.91 -8.04
CA ALA A 173 -6.09 20.70 -6.89
C ALA A 173 -7.20 20.07 -6.03
N SER A 174 -7.83 18.99 -6.51
CA SER A 174 -8.89 18.27 -5.83
C SER A 174 -8.47 16.91 -5.24
N ASN A 175 -7.23 16.45 -5.43
CA ASN A 175 -6.73 15.16 -4.92
C ASN A 175 -7.63 13.95 -5.24
N ASN A 176 -8.29 13.99 -6.39
CA ASN A 176 -9.36 13.07 -6.78
C ASN A 176 -8.88 11.78 -7.46
N THR A 177 -7.59 11.47 -7.39
CA THR A 177 -7.04 10.25 -7.98
C THR A 177 -6.75 9.27 -6.85
N SER A 178 -7.28 8.05 -6.95
CA SER A 178 -6.93 6.96 -6.03
C SER A 178 -6.33 5.80 -6.81
N MET A 179 -5.33 5.15 -6.24
CA MET A 179 -4.62 4.04 -6.88
C MET A 179 -4.35 2.92 -5.89
N LEU A 180 -4.58 1.68 -6.32
CA LEU A 180 -4.02 0.49 -5.72
C LEU A 180 -2.87 0.00 -6.59
N THR A 181 -1.73 -0.29 -5.95
CA THR A 181 -0.69 -1.10 -6.55
C THR A 181 -0.80 -2.50 -5.96
N CYS A 182 -1.20 -3.46 -6.79
CA CYS A 182 -1.34 -4.86 -6.45
C CYS A 182 -0.16 -5.64 -7.01
N PHE A 183 0.44 -6.52 -6.20
CA PHE A 183 1.50 -7.43 -6.61
C PHE A 183 0.92 -8.83 -6.71
N PHE A 184 1.07 -9.46 -7.86
CA PHE A 184 0.70 -10.85 -8.13
C PHE A 184 1.95 -11.68 -8.42
N ARG A 185 1.88 -12.99 -8.21
CA ARG A 185 3.00 -13.90 -8.53
C ARG A 185 3.23 -14.08 -10.02
N ASP A 186 2.17 -14.04 -10.82
CA ASP A 186 2.19 -14.30 -12.26
C ASP A 186 0.95 -13.69 -12.93
N VAL A 187 0.95 -13.67 -14.27
CA VAL A 187 -0.10 -13.02 -15.06
C VAL A 187 -1.39 -13.86 -15.05
N GLU A 188 -1.26 -15.18 -14.96
CA GLU A 188 -2.35 -16.12 -14.87
C GLU A 188 -3.20 -15.88 -13.61
N SER A 189 -2.54 -15.58 -12.49
CA SER A 189 -3.17 -15.21 -11.22
C SER A 189 -3.96 -13.91 -11.32
N LEU A 190 -3.39 -12.88 -11.97
CA LEU A 190 -4.11 -11.63 -12.27
C LEU A 190 -5.31 -11.87 -13.19
N HIS A 191 -5.13 -12.66 -14.26
CA HIS A 191 -6.21 -13.01 -15.18
C HIS A 191 -7.32 -13.79 -14.48
N ARG A 192 -6.99 -14.70 -13.55
CA ARG A 192 -8.00 -15.42 -12.75
C ARG A 192 -8.90 -14.45 -11.99
N PHE A 193 -8.31 -13.45 -11.35
CA PHE A 193 -9.07 -12.38 -10.68
C PHE A 193 -9.92 -11.56 -11.67
N ALA A 194 -9.35 -11.14 -12.79
CA ALA A 194 -10.05 -10.31 -13.78
C ALA A 194 -11.27 -11.01 -14.43
N HIS A 195 -11.25 -12.34 -14.51
CA HIS A 195 -12.32 -13.15 -15.09
C HIS A 195 -13.35 -13.65 -14.07
N GLU A 196 -13.21 -13.28 -12.79
CA GLU A 196 -14.12 -13.67 -11.73
C GLU A 196 -15.49 -12.96 -11.87
N PRO A 197 -16.62 -13.63 -11.52
CA PRO A 197 -17.96 -13.07 -11.67
C PRO A 197 -18.18 -11.66 -11.10
N MET A 198 -17.71 -11.37 -9.88
CA MET A 198 -17.83 -10.07 -9.23
C MET A 198 -17.05 -9.00 -9.98
N HIS A 199 -15.84 -9.30 -10.46
CA HIS A 199 -15.07 -8.34 -11.27
C HIS A 199 -15.82 -8.00 -12.57
N ARG A 200 -16.32 -9.02 -13.29
CA ARG A 200 -17.10 -8.83 -14.52
C ARG A 200 -18.41 -8.06 -14.28
N GLU A 201 -19.10 -8.32 -13.17
CA GLU A 201 -20.31 -7.59 -12.78
C GLU A 201 -20.02 -6.10 -12.56
N VAL A 202 -18.93 -5.78 -11.85
CA VAL A 202 -18.56 -4.39 -11.58
C VAL A 202 -18.18 -3.66 -12.86
N VAL A 203 -17.44 -4.29 -13.77
CA VAL A 203 -17.10 -3.72 -15.08
C VAL A 203 -18.38 -3.51 -15.91
N GLY A 204 -19.24 -4.53 -16.03
CA GLY A 204 -20.50 -4.41 -16.76
C GLY A 204 -21.44 -3.34 -16.18
N TRP A 205 -21.50 -3.21 -14.85
CA TRP A 205 -22.23 -2.13 -14.19
C TRP A 205 -21.64 -0.76 -14.55
N PHE A 206 -20.32 -0.59 -14.48
CA PHE A 206 -19.67 0.69 -14.75
C PHE A 206 -19.90 1.13 -16.21
N ASP A 207 -19.73 0.19 -17.15
CA ASP A 207 -19.96 0.42 -18.58
C ASP A 207 -21.42 0.80 -18.88
N SER A 208 -22.38 0.22 -18.14
CA SER A 208 -23.81 0.55 -18.29
C SER A 208 -24.16 1.97 -17.83
N LYS A 209 -23.41 2.54 -16.87
CA LYS A 209 -23.72 3.84 -16.26
C LYS A 209 -23.20 5.03 -17.06
N LYS A 210 -22.12 4.85 -17.84
CA LYS A 210 -21.52 5.88 -18.70
C LYS A 210 -21.26 7.22 -17.98
N TYR A 211 -20.60 7.18 -16.82
CA TYR A 211 -20.24 8.41 -16.07
C TYR A 211 -19.11 9.19 -16.76
N PRO A 212 -19.36 10.35 -17.40
CA PRO A 212 -18.33 11.06 -18.19
C PRO A 212 -17.25 11.71 -17.33
N HIS A 213 -17.54 11.93 -16.04
CA HIS A 213 -16.64 12.58 -15.08
C HIS A 213 -15.87 11.59 -14.21
N ILE A 214 -15.99 10.28 -14.45
CA ILE A 214 -15.26 9.25 -13.72
C ILE A 214 -14.35 8.50 -14.69
N GLY A 215 -13.05 8.66 -14.49
CA GLY A 215 -12.03 7.84 -15.15
C GLY A 215 -11.71 6.61 -14.31
N VAL A 216 -11.50 5.48 -14.97
CA VAL A 216 -10.91 4.26 -14.39
C VAL A 216 -9.74 3.88 -15.28
N TYR A 217 -8.62 3.49 -14.67
CA TYR A 217 -7.42 3.12 -15.39
C TYR A 217 -6.74 1.93 -14.73
N HIS A 218 -5.94 1.21 -15.52
CA HIS A 218 -5.05 0.19 -15.01
C HIS A 218 -3.77 0.06 -15.84
N GLU A 219 -2.70 -0.43 -15.24
CA GLU A 219 -1.43 -0.72 -15.89
C GLU A 219 -0.92 -2.06 -15.35
N THR A 220 -0.50 -2.95 -16.27
CA THR A 220 0.05 -4.25 -15.91
C THR A 220 1.50 -4.34 -16.36
N PHE A 221 2.41 -4.58 -15.43
CA PHE A 221 3.82 -4.82 -15.69
C PHE A 221 4.18 -6.24 -15.30
N CYS A 222 4.50 -7.07 -16.29
CA CYS A 222 5.03 -8.41 -16.08
C CYS A 222 6.55 -8.33 -15.95
N VAL A 223 7.08 -8.58 -14.76
CA VAL A 223 8.51 -8.43 -14.47
C VAL A 223 9.12 -9.82 -14.26
N PRO A 224 9.96 -10.31 -15.19
CA PRO A 224 10.58 -11.62 -15.05
C PRO A 224 11.48 -11.71 -13.80
N ALA A 225 11.75 -12.94 -13.38
CA ALA A 225 12.79 -13.21 -12.39
C ALA A 225 14.11 -12.50 -12.78
N LYS A 226 14.87 -12.05 -11.77
CA LYS A 226 16.13 -11.34 -11.90
C LYS A 226 16.03 -9.98 -12.62
N ASN A 227 14.83 -9.45 -12.83
CA ASN A 227 14.61 -8.17 -13.53
C ASN A 227 13.89 -7.11 -12.68
N TYR A 228 13.91 -7.24 -11.36
CA TYR A 228 13.50 -6.19 -10.44
C TYR A 228 14.47 -6.06 -9.27
N GLU A 229 14.50 -4.87 -8.68
CA GLU A 229 15.18 -4.65 -7.42
C GLU A 229 14.30 -3.82 -6.48
N THR A 230 14.57 -3.90 -5.18
CA THR A 230 13.90 -3.08 -4.17
C THR A 230 14.86 -2.70 -3.06
N VAL A 231 14.71 -1.48 -2.53
CA VAL A 231 15.48 -0.94 -1.41
C VAL A 231 14.55 -0.22 -0.45
N TYR A 232 14.66 -0.55 0.82
CA TYR A 232 13.94 0.11 1.91
C TYR A 232 14.96 0.43 3.02
N LEU A 233 14.94 1.65 3.52
CA LEU A 233 15.78 2.09 4.63
C LEU A 233 14.90 2.82 5.64
N ASN A 234 14.74 2.24 6.83
CA ASN A 234 13.90 2.81 7.89
C ASN A 234 12.46 3.09 7.40
N CYS A 235 11.92 2.19 6.59
CA CYS A 235 10.58 2.34 6.03
C CYS A 235 9.56 1.50 6.80
N ARG A 236 8.32 2.00 6.85
CA ARG A 236 7.17 1.13 7.07
C ARG A 236 7.02 0.22 5.85
N PRO A 237 6.69 -1.07 6.00
CA PRO A 237 6.45 -1.95 4.87
C PRO A 237 5.41 -1.38 3.89
N VAL A 238 5.84 -1.15 2.66
CA VAL A 238 5.09 -0.50 1.58
C VAL A 238 5.45 -1.16 0.25
N LEU A 239 4.55 -1.11 -0.73
CA LEU A 239 4.70 -1.78 -2.03
C LEU A 239 5.03 -3.27 -1.83
N LEU A 240 5.98 -3.82 -2.59
CA LEU A 240 6.40 -5.22 -2.49
C LEU A 240 6.98 -5.57 -1.11
N GLY A 241 7.59 -4.62 -0.39
CA GLY A 241 8.03 -4.81 0.99
C GLY A 241 6.90 -5.12 1.97
N ARG A 242 5.66 -4.81 1.61
CA ARG A 242 4.48 -5.18 2.40
C ARG A 242 3.94 -6.58 2.06
N ALA A 243 4.39 -7.17 0.96
CA ALA A 243 3.87 -8.44 0.49
C ALA A 243 4.11 -9.55 1.51
N ALA A 244 3.26 -10.57 1.47
CA ALA A 244 3.36 -11.75 2.28
C ALA A 244 2.99 -12.99 1.47
N VAL A 245 3.56 -14.13 1.83
CA VAL A 245 3.32 -15.41 1.17
C VAL A 245 3.07 -16.47 2.24
N GLU A 246 2.11 -17.36 2.00
CA GLU A 246 1.90 -18.52 2.84
C GLU A 246 3.01 -19.56 2.61
N MET A 247 3.67 -19.94 3.70
CA MET A 247 4.87 -20.77 3.72
C MET A 247 4.58 -22.24 3.95
N SER A 248 3.39 -22.59 4.45
CA SER A 248 3.05 -23.97 4.79
C SER A 248 1.55 -24.24 4.69
N SER A 249 1.07 -24.44 3.46
CA SER A 249 -0.31 -24.85 3.20
C SER A 249 -0.67 -26.23 3.81
N GLN A 250 0.32 -27.02 4.25
CA GLN A 250 0.14 -28.36 4.82
C GLN A 250 0.20 -28.44 6.36
N LYS A 251 0.45 -27.34 7.08
CA LYS A 251 0.40 -27.32 8.55
C LYS A 251 -1.02 -27.07 9.04
N ALA A 252 -1.32 -27.52 10.26
CA ALA A 252 -2.62 -27.27 10.92
C ALA A 252 -2.92 -25.77 11.11
N GLU A 253 -1.89 -24.94 11.21
CA GLU A 253 -1.99 -23.49 11.21
C GLU A 253 -1.14 -22.88 10.08
N PRO A 254 -1.71 -22.01 9.24
CA PRO A 254 -0.99 -21.42 8.12
C PRO A 254 0.09 -20.46 8.62
N GLU A 255 1.33 -20.65 8.17
CA GLU A 255 2.45 -19.77 8.50
C GLU A 255 2.73 -18.79 7.36
N TRP A 256 2.82 -17.50 7.65
CA TRP A 256 2.97 -16.41 6.69
C TRP A 256 4.30 -15.70 6.86
N ALA A 257 5.01 -15.50 5.74
CA ALA A 257 6.24 -14.72 5.69
C ALA A 257 6.02 -13.40 4.95
N ASN A 258 6.48 -12.28 5.54
CA ASN A 258 6.61 -11.03 4.82
C ASN A 258 7.86 -11.04 3.92
N CYS A 259 7.79 -10.41 2.76
CA CYS A 259 8.88 -10.45 1.77
C CYS A 259 10.14 -9.66 2.17
N LEU A 260 10.16 -8.88 3.26
CA LEU A 260 11.36 -8.11 3.65
C LEU A 260 12.44 -9.00 4.25
N VAL A 261 13.62 -8.92 3.67
CA VAL A 261 14.85 -9.54 4.17
C VAL A 261 15.92 -8.50 4.47
N ASN A 262 16.91 -8.89 5.28
CA ASN A 262 18.06 -8.05 5.58
C ASN A 262 18.91 -7.84 4.32
N ALA A 263 19.11 -6.58 3.93
CA ALA A 263 19.90 -6.20 2.75
C ALA A 263 21.37 -5.88 3.06
N ASP A 264 21.82 -6.05 4.31
CA ASP A 264 23.23 -5.98 4.71
C ASP A 264 24.00 -7.26 4.32
N THR A 265 23.86 -7.67 3.06
CA THR A 265 24.54 -8.82 2.45
C THR A 265 25.14 -8.41 1.10
N PRO A 266 26.26 -9.01 0.64
CA PRO A 266 26.86 -8.66 -0.64
C PRO A 266 25.89 -8.74 -1.83
N LEU A 267 25.02 -9.77 -1.83
CA LEU A 267 24.05 -10.02 -2.89
C LEU A 267 22.91 -8.97 -2.97
N LEU A 268 22.64 -8.24 -1.90
CA LEU A 268 21.60 -7.21 -1.87
C LEU A 268 22.15 -5.79 -1.72
N LYS A 269 23.48 -5.63 -1.73
CA LYS A 269 24.16 -4.35 -1.47
C LYS A 269 24.05 -3.37 -2.64
N THR A 270 24.31 -3.83 -3.86
CA THR A 270 24.31 -2.98 -5.07
C THR A 270 23.10 -3.23 -5.94
N GLN A 271 22.77 -2.27 -6.81
CA GLN A 271 21.68 -2.39 -7.78
C GLN A 271 21.87 -3.60 -8.69
N TYR A 272 23.07 -3.75 -9.26
CA TYR A 272 23.39 -4.88 -10.12
C TYR A 272 23.27 -6.21 -9.37
N SER A 273 23.75 -6.29 -8.13
CA SER A 273 23.62 -7.54 -7.35
C SER A 273 22.17 -7.92 -7.11
N ARG A 274 21.30 -6.94 -6.77
CA ARG A 274 19.85 -7.18 -6.58
C ARG A 274 19.13 -7.63 -7.85
N LEU A 275 19.62 -7.20 -9.02
CA LEU A 275 19.16 -7.65 -10.33
C LEU A 275 19.86 -8.92 -10.82
N SER A 276 20.65 -9.60 -9.98
CA SER A 276 21.47 -10.75 -10.36
C SER A 276 22.37 -10.48 -11.57
N ARG A 277 23.02 -9.31 -11.60
CA ARG A 277 23.92 -8.86 -12.67
C ARG A 277 25.35 -8.68 -12.14
N TYR A 278 26.32 -8.83 -13.02
CA TYR A 278 27.69 -8.37 -12.76
C TYR A 278 27.72 -6.84 -12.70
N GLU A 279 28.81 -6.25 -12.17
CA GLU A 279 28.97 -4.79 -12.10
C GLU A 279 28.96 -4.11 -13.49
N THR A 280 29.22 -4.89 -14.54
CA THR A 280 29.09 -4.47 -15.95
C THR A 280 27.64 -4.37 -16.45
N GLY A 281 26.65 -4.74 -15.62
CA GLY A 281 25.22 -4.76 -15.97
C GLY A 281 24.77 -6.02 -16.72
N LYS A 282 25.70 -6.90 -17.11
CA LYS A 282 25.38 -8.18 -17.76
C LYS A 282 24.70 -9.13 -16.78
N PRO A 283 23.63 -9.86 -17.20
CA PRO A 283 23.03 -10.89 -16.37
C PRO A 283 24.07 -11.94 -15.95
N LYS A 284 23.96 -12.41 -14.70
CA LYS A 284 24.62 -13.63 -14.28
C LYS A 284 23.77 -14.78 -14.83
N GLU A 285 24.07 -15.18 -16.07
CA GLU A 285 23.54 -16.43 -16.63
C GLU A 285 23.95 -17.59 -15.72
N ASN A 286 23.12 -18.63 -15.65
CA ASN A 286 23.17 -19.69 -14.63
C ASN A 286 24.58 -20.32 -14.47
N GLU A 287 25.40 -19.74 -13.58
CA GLU A 287 26.50 -20.39 -12.87
C GLU A 287 25.95 -21.27 -11.73
#